data_AF-A0A1N7INQ6-F1
#
_entry.id   AF-A0A1N7INQ6-F1
#
_cell.length_a   1.000
_cell.length_b   1.000
_cell.length_c   1.000
_cell.angle_alpha   90.00
_cell.angle_beta   90.00
_cell.angle_gamma   90.00
#
_symmetry.space_group_name_H-M   'P 1'
#
loop_
_entity.id
_entity.type
_entity.pdbx_description
1 polymer ?
#
loop_
_entity_poly.entity_id
_entity_poly.type
_entity_poly.pdbx_seq_one_letter_code
_entity_poly.pdbx_strand_id
1 'polypeptide(L)' 'MKTMINDNFLLESDTGYDLYHNYAKHMPIVDYHNHLVPEEILEDKKFNNLYEIWLSGDHYKWRAMRANGI' A
#
# COMPACT_ATOMS: atom_id res chain seq x y z
N MET A 1 -3.39 -13.38 21.69
CA MET A 1 -4.25 -13.35 20.48
C MET A 1 -3.33 -13.23 19.28
N LYS A 2 -3.61 -13.97 18.19
CA LYS A 2 -2.87 -13.81 16.94
C LYS A 2 -3.34 -12.52 16.26
N THR A 3 -2.44 -11.63 15.87
CA THR A 3 -2.76 -10.38 15.17
C THR A 3 -3.33 -10.72 13.78
N MET A 4 -4.39 -10.00 13.37
CA MET A 4 -5.08 -10.24 12.10
C MET A 4 -4.12 -10.08 10.90
N ILE A 5 -3.36 -8.97 10.88
CA ILE A 5 -2.21 -8.80 9.99
C ILE A 5 -0.97 -9.23 10.76
N ASN A 6 -0.22 -10.19 10.22
CA ASN A 6 1.03 -10.72 10.76
C ASN A 6 1.98 -11.05 9.60
N ASP A 7 3.19 -11.54 9.89
CA ASP A 7 4.20 -11.83 8.87
C ASP A 7 3.78 -12.89 7.84
N ASN A 8 2.76 -13.69 8.15
CA ASN A 8 2.17 -14.70 7.28
C ASN A 8 0.76 -14.32 6.80
N PHE A 9 0.44 -13.02 6.79
CA PHE A 9 -0.84 -12.53 6.29
C PHE A 9 -1.03 -12.97 4.82
N LEU A 10 -2.17 -13.62 4.53
CA LEU A 10 -2.52 -14.22 3.23
C LEU A 10 -1.64 -15.42 2.80
N LEU A 11 -0.73 -15.92 3.64
CA LEU A 11 0.08 -17.11 3.36
C LEU A 11 -0.56 -18.34 4.03
N GLU A 12 -1.25 -19.16 3.22
CA GLU A 12 -2.06 -20.28 3.71
C GLU A 12 -1.39 -21.67 3.58
N SER A 13 -0.14 -21.73 3.11
CA SER A 13 0.62 -22.99 2.96
C SER A 13 2.11 -22.79 3.21
N ASP A 14 2.80 -23.89 3.55
CA ASP A 14 4.26 -23.91 3.71
C ASP A 14 4.98 -23.49 2.41
N THR A 15 4.46 -23.89 1.25
CA THR A 15 4.99 -23.44 -0.05
C THR A 15 4.80 -21.93 -0.24
N GLY A 16 3.64 -21.36 0.12
CA GLY A 16 3.40 -19.92 0.06
C GLY A 16 4.32 -19.14 1.00
N TYR A 17 4.54 -19.67 2.21
CA TYR A 17 5.51 -19.16 3.17
C TYR A 17 6.92 -19.11 2.55
N ASP A 18 7.40 -20.23 2.01
CA ASP A 18 8.76 -20.34 1.46
C ASP A 18 8.95 -19.42 0.25
N LEU A 19 8.00 -19.40 -0.69
CA LEU A 19 8.07 -18.56 -1.88
C LEU A 19 8.09 -17.06 -1.52
N TYR A 20 7.31 -16.65 -0.53
CA TYR A 20 7.28 -15.24 -0.13
C TYR A 20 8.53 -14.85 0.65
N HIS A 21 8.84 -15.54 1.75
CA HIS A 21 9.89 -15.11 2.68
C HIS A 21 11.30 -15.34 2.15
N ASN A 22 11.54 -16.44 1.44
CA ASN A 22 12.89 -16.76 0.96
C ASN A 22 13.20 -16.18 -0.43
N TYR A 23 12.19 -15.75 -1.18
CA TYR A 23 12.37 -15.24 -2.55
C TYR A 23 11.67 -13.91 -2.79
N ALA A 24 10.33 -13.87 -2.79
CA ALA A 24 9.59 -12.71 -3.30
C ALA A 24 9.81 -11.42 -2.50
N LYS A 25 9.88 -11.50 -1.16
CA LYS A 25 10.02 -10.34 -0.26
C LYS A 25 11.29 -9.52 -0.52
N HIS A 26 12.34 -10.15 -1.04
CA HIS A 26 13.64 -9.52 -1.29
C HIS A 26 13.78 -8.93 -2.69
N MET A 27 12.80 -9.18 -3.57
CA MET A 27 12.85 -8.66 -4.93
C MET A 27 12.60 -7.14 -4.95
N PRO A 28 13.27 -6.40 -5.84
CA PRO A 28 12.96 -4.99 -6.03
C PRO A 28 11.54 -4.80 -6.60
N ILE A 29 10.96 -3.65 -6.32
CA ILE A 29 9.68 -3.25 -6.93
C ILE A 29 9.97 -2.68 -8.32
N VAL A 30 9.29 -3.22 -9.34
CA VAL A 30 9.28 -2.67 -10.70
C VAL A 30 7.88 -2.15 -10.99
N ASP A 31 7.67 -0.87 -10.76
CA ASP A 31 6.37 -0.20 -10.90
C ASP A 31 6.27 0.53 -12.25
N TYR A 32 6.11 -0.24 -13.33
CA TYR A 32 6.19 0.26 -14.71
C TYR A 32 4.97 1.12 -15.14
N HIS A 33 3.90 1.14 -14.34
CA HIS A 33 2.71 1.92 -14.60
C HIS A 33 2.09 2.39 -13.30
N ASN A 34 2.16 3.70 -13.06
CA ASN A 34 1.52 4.36 -11.93
C ASN A 34 1.03 5.76 -12.35
N HIS A 35 0.45 6.46 -11.37
CA HIS A 35 -0.04 7.83 -11.51
C HIS A 35 0.60 8.77 -10.49
N LEU A 36 1.84 8.48 -10.05
CA LEU A 36 2.57 9.38 -9.16
C LEU A 36 2.83 10.71 -9.87
N VAL A 37 2.79 11.81 -9.13
CA VAL A 37 3.04 13.15 -9.66
C VAL A 37 4.55 13.36 -9.78
N PRO A 38 5.12 13.53 -10.99
CA PRO A 38 6.58 13.64 -11.16
C PRO A 38 7.21 14.82 -10.43
N GLU A 39 6.47 15.92 -10.29
CA GLU A 39 6.93 17.12 -9.60
C GLU A 39 7.09 16.89 -8.09
N GLU A 40 6.19 16.13 -7.46
CA GLU A 40 6.32 15.78 -6.04
C GLU A 40 7.55 14.90 -5.77
N ILE A 41 7.93 14.06 -6.75
CA ILE A 41 9.16 13.25 -6.69
C ILE A 41 10.39 14.15 -6.83
N LEU A 42 10.38 15.05 -7.82
CA LEU A 42 11.48 15.99 -8.08
C LEU A 42 11.77 16.89 -6.88
N GLU A 43 10.72 17.38 -6.23
CA GLU A 43 10.81 18.31 -5.10
C GLU A 43 11.06 17.61 -3.75
N ASP A 44 11.08 16.27 -3.71
CA ASP A 44 11.08 15.48 -2.46
C ASP A 44 10.01 15.99 -1.47
N LYS A 45 8.78 16.12 -1.99
CA LYS A 45 7.67 16.76 -1.30
C LYS A 45 7.49 16.18 0.11
N LYS A 46 7.43 17.07 1.10
CA LYS A 46 7.06 16.72 2.49
C LYS A 46 5.59 17.02 2.72
N PHE A 47 4.82 15.99 3.05
CA PHE A 47 3.40 16.13 3.38
C PHE A 47 3.23 16.78 4.76
N ASN A 48 2.28 17.71 4.87
CA ASN A 48 2.08 18.48 6.09
C ASN A 48 1.39 17.68 7.20
N ASN A 49 0.59 16.69 6.83
CA ASN A 49 -0.17 15.85 7.75
C ASN A 49 -0.65 14.56 7.05
N LEU A 50 -1.27 13.67 7.83
CA LEU A 50 -1.78 12.39 7.32
C LEU A 50 -2.95 12.56 6.34
N TYR A 51 -3.79 13.58 6.49
CA TYR A 51 -4.88 13.82 5.55
C TYR A 51 -4.33 14.04 4.14
N GLU A 52 -3.27 14.84 4.00
CA GLU A 52 -2.70 15.18 2.70
C GLU A 52 -2.20 13.95 1.94
N ILE A 53 -1.48 13.03 2.60
CA ILE A 53 -0.92 11.83 1.95
C ILE A 53 -1.94 10.69 1.81
N TRP A 54 -2.94 10.58 2.69
CA TRP A 54 -3.87 9.43 2.68
C TRP A 54 -5.23 9.72 2.07
N LEU A 55 -5.75 10.94 2.15
CA LEU A 55 -7.10 11.28 1.73
C LEU A 55 -7.15 12.10 0.44
N SER A 56 -6.03 12.55 -0.12
CA SER A 56 -6.03 13.30 -1.40
C SER A 56 -6.26 12.42 -2.65
N GLY A 57 -6.15 11.09 -2.52
CA GLY A 57 -6.36 10.08 -3.57
C GLY A 57 -6.33 8.65 -2.99
N ASP A 58 -6.41 7.56 -3.76
CA ASP A 58 -6.89 7.36 -5.14
C ASP A 58 -8.43 7.15 -5.15
N HIS A 59 -9.16 8.09 -4.54
CA HIS A 59 -10.63 8.15 -4.52
C HIS A 59 -11.38 7.00 -3.81
N TYR A 60 -10.77 5.83 -3.57
CA TYR A 60 -11.45 4.69 -2.93
C TYR A 60 -12.01 5.03 -1.55
N LYS A 61 -11.27 5.81 -0.74
CA LYS A 61 -11.73 6.28 0.57
C LYS A 61 -12.96 7.19 0.43
N TRP A 62 -12.95 8.12 -0.53
CA TRP A 62 -14.09 8.99 -0.82
C TRP A 62 -15.31 8.21 -1.31
N ARG A 63 -15.09 7.20 -2.15
CA ARG A 63 -16.17 6.30 -2.59
C ARG A 63 -16.82 5.61 -1.39
N ALA A 64 -16.01 5.10 -0.46
CA ALA A 64 -16.51 4.49 0.76
C ALA A 64 -17.25 5.49 1.66
N MET A 65 -16.72 6.71 1.83
CA MET A 65 -17.38 7.80 2.58
C MET A 65 -18.77 8.10 2.03
N ARG A 66 -18.88 8.32 0.72
CA ARG A 66 -20.17 8.57 0.04
C ARG A 66 -21.15 7.41 0.21
N ALA A 67 -20.66 6.17 0.11
CA ALA A 67 -21.48 4.97 0.33
C ALA A 67 -22.01 4.84 1.77
N ASN A 68 -21.36 5.51 2.73
CA ASN A 68 -21.75 5.54 4.15
C ASN A 68 -22.41 6.87 4.55
N GLY A 69 -22.75 7.74 3.60
CA GLY A 69 -23.45 9.01 3.87
C GLY A 69 -22.61 10.08 4.55
N ILE A 70 -21.28 9.99 4.45
CA ILE A 70 -20.36 11.09 4.82
C ILE A 70 -20.22 12.07 3.65
#